data_AF-A0A559RA38-F1
#
_entry.id   AF-A0A559RA38-F1
#
_cell.length_a   1.000
_cell.length_b   1.000
_cell.length_c   1.000
_cell.angle_alpha   90.00
_cell.angle_beta   90.00
_cell.angle_gamma   90.00
#
_symmetry.space_group_name_H-M   'P 1'
#
loop_
_entity.id
_entity.type
_entity.pdbx_description
1 polymer ?
#
loop_
_entity_poly.entity_id
_entity_poly.type
_entity_poly.pdbx_seq_one_letter_code
_entity_poly.pdbx_strand_id
1 'polypeptide(L)' 'MTRFHFTNFIIIAATVLLIINIYDLDFNNIKNGPFSGIVSNLLIIIAMILTRRDIKKRESKN' A
#
# COMPACT_ATOMS: atom_id res chain seq x y z
N MET A 1 15.15 10.61 -8.21
CA MET A 1 14.41 9.37 -7.89
C MET A 1 13.48 9.07 -9.05
N THR A 2 13.64 7.95 -9.77
CA THR A 2 12.67 7.61 -10.84
C THR A 2 11.32 7.29 -10.21
N ARG A 3 10.22 7.53 -10.94
CA ARG A 3 8.85 7.28 -10.45
C ARG A 3 8.68 5.83 -9.98
N PHE A 4 9.41 4.89 -10.57
CA PHE A 4 9.47 3.48 -10.17
C PHE A 4 10.09 3.25 -8.79
N HIS A 5 11.22 3.89 -8.47
CA HIS A 5 11.83 3.75 -7.15
C HIS A 5 10.95 4.34 -6.05
N PHE A 6 10.26 5.45 -6.34
CA PHE A 6 9.31 6.05 -5.42
C PHE A 6 8.10 5.14 -5.14
N THR A 7 7.50 4.54 -6.18
CA THR A 7 6.40 3.58 -5.99
C THR A 7 6.84 2.35 -5.19
N ASN A 8 8.05 1.84 -5.40
CA ASN A 8 8.58 0.71 -4.63
C ASN A 8 8.79 1.09 -3.15
N PHE A 9 9.32 2.27 -2.88
CA PHE A 9 9.49 2.77 -1.52
C PHE A 9 8.15 2.85 -0.77
N ILE A 10 7.12 3.41 -1.40
CA ILE A 10 5.77 3.50 -0.80
C ILE A 10 5.20 2.12 -0.51
N ILE A 11 5.34 1.16 -1.43
CA ILE A 11 4.83 -0.21 -1.24
C ILE A 11 5.51 -0.87 -0.03
N ILE A 12 6.84 -0.71 0.11
CA ILE A 12 7.59 -1.27 1.24
C ILE A 12 7.13 -0.63 2.55
N ALA A 13 7.03 0.69 2.60
CA ALA A 13 6.56 1.41 3.80
C ALA A 13 5.13 0.99 4.19
N ALA A 14 4.20 0.98 3.23
CA ALA A 14 2.82 0.55 3.46
C ALA A 14 2.73 -0.91 3.92
N THR A 15 3.63 -1.79 3.44
CA THR A 15 3.69 -3.19 3.87
C THR A 15 4.17 -3.32 5.31
N VAL A 16 5.20 -2.57 5.72
CA VAL A 16 5.66 -2.54 7.12
C VAL A 16 4.55 -2.04 8.04
N LEU A 17 3.88 -0.94 7.67
CA LEU A 17 2.73 -0.42 8.42
C LEU A 17 1.56 -1.41 8.47
N LEU A 18 1.30 -2.13 7.39
CA LEU A 18 0.27 -3.17 7.35
C LEU A 18 0.56 -4.29 8.36
N ILE A 19 1.82 -4.74 8.43
CA ILE A 19 2.24 -5.78 9.39
C ILE A 19 2.02 -5.30 10.83
N ILE A 20 2.39 -4.05 11.15
CA ILE A 20 2.17 -3.47 12.49
C ILE A 20 0.67 -3.42 12.82
N ASN A 21 -0.16 -2.93 11.89
CA ASN A 21 -1.61 -2.87 12.10
C ASN A 21 -2.25 -4.27 12.24
N ILE A 22 -1.72 -5.29 11.56
CA ILE A 22 -2.18 -6.68 11.72
C ILE A 22 -1.71 -7.27 13.05
N TYR A 23 -0.49 -6.96 13.48
CA TYR A 23 0.04 -7.42 14.76
C TYR A 23 -0.77 -6.86 15.96
N ASP A 24 -1.18 -5.60 15.87
CA ASP A 24 -2.01 -4.92 16.87
C ASP A 24 -3.50 -5.25 16.74
N LEU A 25 -3.89 -6.11 15.79
CA LEU A 25 -5.29 -6.42 15.55
C LEU A 25 -5.84 -7.35 16.64
N ASP A 26 -6.57 -6.76 17.57
CA ASP A 26 -7.41 -7.52 18.49
C ASP A 26 -8.77 -7.84 17.83
N PHE A 27 -8.90 -9.08 17.34
CA PHE A 27 -10.13 -9.59 16.73
C PHE A 27 -11.35 -9.58 17.67
N ASN A 28 -11.13 -9.52 18.99
CA ASN A 28 -12.23 -9.43 19.96
C ASN A 28 -12.76 -8.00 20.13
N ASN A 29 -12.03 -6.99 19.64
CA ASN A 29 -12.39 -5.58 19.79
C ASN A 29 -12.25 -4.79 18.47
N ILE A 30 -12.85 -5.32 17.41
CA ILE A 30 -12.80 -4.80 16.02
C ILE A 30 -13.18 -3.31 15.93
N LYS A 31 -14.08 -2.83 16.80
CA LYS A 31 -14.63 -1.47 16.76
C LYS A 31 -13.59 -0.38 17.06
N ASN A 32 -12.60 -0.69 17.88
CA ASN A 32 -11.47 0.21 18.23
C ASN A 32 -10.14 -0.29 17.67
N GLY A 33 -10.16 -1.41 16.93
CA GLY A 33 -8.97 -2.02 16.36
C GLY A 33 -8.41 -1.24 15.16
N PRO A 34 -7.17 -1.52 14.75
CA PRO A 34 -6.46 -0.84 13.67
C PRO A 34 -7.00 -1.11 12.25
N PHE A 35 -8.29 -1.46 12.11
CA PHE A 35 -8.91 -1.87 10.85
C PHE A 35 -8.81 -0.78 9.76
N SER A 36 -8.96 0.49 10.12
CA SER A 36 -8.77 1.62 9.20
C SER A 36 -7.33 1.71 8.68
N GLY A 37 -6.34 1.38 9.53
CA GLY A 37 -4.94 1.26 9.17
C GLY A 37 -4.68 0.11 8.19
N ILE A 38 -5.34 -1.03 8.39
CA ILE A 38 -5.26 -2.18 7.48
C ILE A 38 -5.83 -1.83 6.10
N VAL A 39 -7.07 -1.31 6.06
CA VAL A 39 -7.76 -0.96 4.82
C VAL A 39 -7.01 0.12 4.05
N SER A 40 -6.53 1.17 4.74
CA SER A 40 -5.78 2.25 4.08
C SER A 40 -4.45 1.78 3.50
N ASN A 41 -3.68 0.95 4.21
CA ASN A 41 -2.44 0.40 3.67
C ASN A 41 -2.67 -0.52 2.46
N LEU A 42 -3.73 -1.34 2.47
CA LEU A 42 -4.13 -2.15 1.30
C LEU A 42 -4.47 -1.28 0.09
N LEU A 43 -5.26 -0.21 0.29
CA LEU A 43 -5.62 0.73 -0.77
C LEU A 43 -4.39 1.42 -1.35
N ILE A 44 -3.43 1.83 -0.52
CA ILE A 44 -2.17 2.44 -0.96
C ILE A 44 -1.37 1.47 -1.83
N ILE A 45 -1.20 0.21 -1.39
CA ILE A 45 -0.47 -0.81 -2.14
C ILE A 45 -1.11 -1.02 -3.52
N ILE A 46 -2.44 -1.18 -3.58
CA ILE A 46 -3.18 -1.34 -4.82
C ILE A 46 -3.02 -0.11 -5.72
N ALA A 47 -3.15 1.10 -5.17
CA ALA A 47 -3.00 2.35 -5.91
C ALA A 47 -1.59 2.49 -6.52
N MET A 48 -0.55 2.12 -5.79
CA MET A 48 0.83 2.13 -6.30
C MET A 48 1.04 1.11 -7.43
N ILE A 49 0.46 -0.09 -7.31
CA ILE A 49 0.50 -1.10 -8.38
C ILE A 49 -0.19 -0.58 -9.64
N LEU A 50 -1.38 0.01 -9.52
CA LEU A 50 -2.12 0.60 -10.64
C LEU A 50 -1.35 1.76 -11.28
N THR A 51 -0.77 2.63 -10.46
CA THR A 51 0.07 3.76 -10.91
C THR A 51 1.26 3.24 -11.72
N ARG A 52 1.94 2.20 -11.24
CA ARG A 52 3.06 1.57 -11.94
C ARG A 52 2.64 0.95 -13.27
N ARG A 53 1.46 0.31 -13.31
CA ARG A 53 0.88 -0.25 -14.55
C ARG A 53 0.56 0.85 -15.56
N ASP A 54 0.03 1.98 -15.11
CA ASP A 54 -0.28 3.12 -15.97
C ASP A 54 0.99 3.77 -16.55
N ILE A 55 2.02 3.97 -15.72
CA ILE A 55 3.33 4.49 -16.17
C ILE A 55 3.91 3.58 -17.25
N LYS A 56 3.97 2.27 -17.01
CA LYS A 56 4.48 1.29 -17.99
C LYS A 56 3.67 1.30 -19.30
N LYS A 57 2.35 1.46 -19.21
CA LYS A 57 1.46 1.55 -20.37
C LYS A 57 1.73 2.80 -21.22
N ARG A 58 2.05 3.93 -20.59
CA ARG A 58 2.42 5.18 -21.28
C ARG A 58 3.79 5.06 -21.94
N GLU A 59 4.76 4.45 -21.28
CA GLU A 59 6.10 4.21 -21.85
C GLU A 59 6.08 3.27 -23.05
N SER A 60 5.21 2.24 -23.04
CA SER A 60 5.06 1.30 -24.17
C SER A 60 4.33 1.87 -25.39
N LYS A 61 3.69 3.05 -25.27
CA LYS A 61 2.94 3.70 -26.35
C LYS A 61 3.74 4.79 -27.08
N ASN A 62 4.91 5.15 -26.55
CA ASN A 62 5.87 6.05 -27.16
C ASN A 62 7.00 5.25 -27.82
#